data_AF-A0AA44GBZ9-F1
#
_entry.id   AF-A0AA44GBZ9-F1
#
_cell.length_a   1.000
_cell.length_b   1.000
_cell.length_c   1.000
_cell.angle_alpha   90.00
_cell.angle_beta   90.00
_cell.angle_gamma   90.00
#
_symmetry.space_group_name_H-M   'P 1'
#
loop_
_entity.id
_entity.type
_entity.pdbx_description
1 polymer ?
#
loop_
_entity_poly.entity_id
_entity_poly.type
_entity_poly.pdbx_seq_one_letter_code
_entity_poly.pdbx_strand_id
1 'polypeptide(L)'
;MAYASKRFLLLSESQQQEAKKRKRFIEKYLLETDPKQFLEPTSWESFCGQHCIDMKIVRPEREEFAKWCFDLKMWQGDLFVLAPQPPQNRYCPKQCANS
;
A
#
# COMPACT_ATOMS: atom_id res chain seq x y z
N MET A 1 8.38 -1.59 20.94
CA MET A 1 8.53 -0.36 20.14
C MET A 1 8.75 -0.78 18.69
N ALA A 2 7.94 -0.31 17.74
CA ALA A 2 8.19 -0.58 16.33
C ALA A 2 9.47 0.17 15.92
N TYR A 3 10.55 -0.57 15.68
CA TYR A 3 11.81 0.01 15.22
C TYR A 3 11.58 0.57 13.81
N ALA A 4 11.56 1.89 13.68
CA ALA A 4 11.51 2.54 12.38
C ALA A 4 12.85 2.28 11.67
N SER A 5 12.82 1.68 10.49
CA SER A 5 14.05 1.46 9.72
C SER A 5 14.72 2.80 9.39
N LYS A 6 16.05 2.79 9.24
CA LYS A 6 16.80 4.00 8.83
C LYS A 6 16.23 4.60 7.54
N ARG A 7 15.74 3.76 6.62
CA ARG A 7 15.14 4.19 5.35
C ARG A 7 13.81 4.89 5.54
N PHE A 8 12.98 4.40 6.45
CA PHE A 8 11.71 5.04 6.79
C PHE A 8 11.93 6.46 7.35
N LEU A 9 12.99 6.66 8.13
CA LEU A 9 13.33 7.96 8.69
C LEU A 9 13.81 8.99 7.65
N LEU A 10 14.23 8.54 6.46
CA LEU A 10 14.63 9.43 5.36
C LEU A 10 13.44 9.97 4.56
N LEU A 11 12.23 9.44 4.79
CA LEU A 11 11.02 9.89 4.11
C LEU A 11 10.54 11.22 4.69
N SER A 12 9.89 12.03 3.85
CA SER A 12 9.16 13.22 4.31
C SER A 12 8.07 12.85 5.32
N GLU A 13 7.66 13.79 6.17
CA GLU A 13 6.61 13.55 7.16
C GLU A 13 5.31 13.06 6.51
N SER A 14 4.93 13.65 5.38
CA SER A 14 3.76 13.24 4.59
C SER A 14 3.87 11.77 4.12
N GLN A 15 5.02 11.37 3.59
CA GLN A 15 5.27 9.97 3.18
C GLN A 15 5.21 9.00 4.36
N GLN A 16 5.77 9.39 5.51
CA GLN A 16 5.70 8.58 6.73
C GLN A 16 4.27 8.43 7.24
N GLN A 17 3.48 9.50 7.21
CA GLN A 17 2.07 9.48 7.59
C GLN A 17 1.25 8.58 6.67
N GLU A 18 1.48 8.65 5.36
CA GLU A 18 0.79 7.81 4.38
C GLU A 18 1.15 6.32 4.53
N ALA A 19 2.44 6.00 4.70
CA ALA A 19 2.88 4.63 4.98
C ALA A 19 2.25 4.07 6.27
N LYS A 20 2.14 4.88 7.33
CA LYS A 20 1.45 4.51 8.57
C LYS A 20 -0.05 4.28 8.35
N LYS A 21 -0.71 5.10 7.52
CA LYS A 21 -2.11 4.90 7.13
C LYS A 21 -2.31 3.58 6.41
N ARG A 22 -1.50 3.31 5.39
CA ARG A 22 -1.52 2.04 4.62
C ARG A 22 -1.27 0.83 5.51
N LYS A 23 -0.33 0.90 6.45
CA LYS A 23 -0.09 -0.17 7.44
C LYS A 23 -1.36 -0.47 8.26
N ARG A 24 -1.98 0.56 8.82
CA ARG A 24 -3.22 0.41 9.61
C ARG A 24 -4.35 -0.18 8.78
N PHE A 25 -4.44 0.21 7.50
CA PHE A 25 -5.44 -0.30 6.58
C PHE A 25 -5.26 -1.80 6.29
N ILE A 26 -4.01 -2.24 6.09
CA ILE A 26 -3.66 -3.67 5.98
C ILE A 26 -4.03 -4.42 7.27
N GLU A 27 -3.65 -3.89 8.43
CA GLU A 27 -3.97 -4.51 9.73
C GLU A 27 -5.47 -4.64 9.94
N LYS A 28 -6.24 -3.63 9.54
CA LYS A 28 -7.70 -3.64 9.63
C LYS A 28 -8.31 -4.69 8.70
N TYR A 29 -7.82 -4.76 7.46
CA TYR A 29 -8.25 -5.79 6.50
C TYR A 29 -8.02 -7.20 7.03
N LEU A 30 -6.80 -7.47 7.54
CA LEU A 30 -6.43 -8.78 8.06
C LEU A 30 -7.16 -9.16 9.35
N LEU A 31 -7.69 -8.18 10.10
CA LEU A 31 -8.49 -8.40 11.30
C LEU A 31 -9.97 -8.65 10.99
N GLU A 32 -10.53 -7.90 10.04
CA GLU A 32 -11.98 -7.85 9.80
C GLU A 32 -12.44 -8.75 8.64
N THR A 33 -11.53 -9.18 7.76
CA THR A 33 -11.86 -9.97 6.57
C THR A 33 -11.43 -11.42 6.73
N ASP A 34 -12.32 -12.37 6.44
CA ASP A 34 -11.96 -13.79 6.38
C ASP A 34 -10.99 -14.02 5.21
N PRO A 35 -9.86 -14.74 5.41
CA PRO A 35 -8.90 -15.02 4.33
C PRO A 35 -9.52 -15.61 3.05
N LYS A 36 -10.63 -16.35 3.16
CA LYS A 36 -11.35 -16.92 2.01
C LYS A 36 -12.01 -15.85 1.15
N GLN A 37 -12.37 -14.71 1.72
CA GLN A 37 -13.05 -13.61 1.03
C GLN A 37 -12.10 -12.76 0.18
N PHE A 38 -10.78 -12.90 0.32
CA PHE A 38 -9.81 -12.15 -0.50
C PHE A 38 -9.98 -12.37 -2.01
N LEU A 39 -10.44 -13.57 -2.41
CA LEU A 39 -10.66 -13.91 -3.81
C LEU A 39 -12.00 -13.37 -4.35
N GLU A 40 -12.89 -12.88 -3.48
CA GLU A 40 -14.21 -12.39 -3.85
C GLU A 40 -14.17 -10.88 -4.16
N PRO A 41 -14.44 -10.45 -5.40
CA PRO A 41 -14.38 -9.02 -5.77
C PRO A 41 -15.30 -8.12 -4.93
N THR A 42 -16.48 -8.61 -4.58
CA THR A 42 -17.50 -7.89 -3.79
C THR A 42 -17.07 -7.62 -2.35
N SER A 43 -16.25 -8.49 -1.76
CA SER A 43 -15.70 -8.33 -0.42
C SER A 43 -14.74 -7.14 -0.36
N TRP A 44 -13.83 -7.05 -1.35
CA TRP A 44 -12.89 -5.93 -1.46
C TRP A 44 -13.60 -4.58 -1.60
N GLU A 45 -14.61 -4.51 -2.48
CA GLU A 45 -15.35 -3.26 -2.71
C GLU A 45 -16.06 -2.77 -1.45
N SER A 46 -16.67 -3.69 -0.70
CA SER A 46 -17.35 -3.39 0.55
C SER A 46 -16.37 -2.90 1.62
N PHE A 47 -15.25 -3.60 1.79
CA PHE A 47 -14.21 -3.22 2.73
C PHE A 47 -13.61 -1.85 2.40
N CYS A 48 -13.10 -1.65 1.18
CA CYS A 48 -12.49 -0.37 0.84
C CYS A 48 -13.53 0.75 0.80
N GLY A 49 -14.76 0.51 0.35
CA GLY A 49 -15.80 1.54 0.31
C GLY A 49 -15.92 2.31 1.63
N GLN A 50 -16.08 1.58 2.74
CA GLN A 50 -16.17 2.20 4.07
C GLN A 50 -14.80 2.68 4.57
N HIS A 51 -13.78 1.81 4.57
CA HIS A 51 -12.52 2.12 5.26
C HIS A 51 -11.63 3.11 4.52
N CYS A 52 -11.71 3.18 3.19
CA CYS A 52 -10.95 4.17 2.42
C CYS A 52 -11.43 5.59 2.77
N ILE A 53 -12.73 5.79 3.01
CA ILE A 53 -13.31 7.07 3.46
C ILE A 53 -12.87 7.36 4.90
N ASP A 54 -13.12 6.44 5.83
CA ASP A 54 -12.85 6.65 7.26
C ASP A 54 -11.37 6.94 7.54
N MET A 55 -10.48 6.26 6.82
CA MET A 55 -9.03 6.36 7.02
C MET A 55 -8.36 7.40 6.13
N LYS A 56 -9.13 8.11 5.29
CA LYS A 56 -8.64 9.10 4.32
C LYS A 56 -7.52 8.53 3.44
N ILE A 57 -7.77 7.35 2.90
CA ILE A 57 -6.91 6.65 1.95
C ILE A 57 -7.54 6.78 0.57
N VAL A 58 -6.75 7.20 -0.41
CA VAL A 58 -7.18 7.16 -1.81
C VAL A 58 -7.47 5.71 -2.15
N ARG A 59 -8.70 5.42 -2.60
CA ARG A 59 -9.18 4.07 -2.91
C ARG A 59 -8.17 3.35 -3.82
N PRO A 60 -7.40 2.39 -3.29
CA PRO A 60 -6.43 1.68 -4.10
C PRO A 60 -7.14 0.66 -4.98
N GLU A 61 -6.50 0.31 -6.10
CA GLU A 61 -6.86 -0.91 -6.81
C GLU A 61 -6.57 -2.12 -5.91
N ARG A 62 -7.32 -3.21 -6.10
CA ARG A 62 -7.13 -4.43 -5.28
C ARG A 62 -5.72 -4.99 -5.43
N GLU A 63 -5.18 -4.92 -6.64
CA GLU A 63 -3.84 -5.35 -7.01
C GLU A 63 -2.77 -4.48 -6.33
N GLU A 64 -3.02 -3.17 -6.22
CA GLU A 64 -2.16 -2.26 -5.46
C GLU A 64 -2.17 -2.61 -3.97
N PHE A 65 -3.35 -2.88 -3.39
CA PHE A 65 -3.45 -3.34 -2.01
C PHE A 65 -2.73 -4.68 -1.78
N ALA A 66 -2.91 -5.65 -2.67
CA ALA A 66 -2.22 -6.94 -2.62
C ALA A 66 -0.70 -6.75 -2.64
N LYS A 67 -0.21 -5.81 -3.47
CA LYS A 67 1.20 -5.42 -3.51
C LYS A 67 1.66 -4.84 -2.18
N TRP A 68 0.88 -3.97 -1.53
CA TRP A 68 1.23 -3.44 -0.20
C TRP A 68 1.38 -4.56 0.84
N CYS A 69 0.45 -5.51 0.87
CA CYS A 69 0.51 -6.68 1.75
C CYS A 69 1.78 -7.52 1.50
N PHE A 70 2.08 -7.77 0.23
CA PHE A 70 3.26 -8.53 -0.18
C PHE A 70 4.56 -7.80 0.20
N ASP A 71 4.69 -6.53 -0.14
CA ASP A 71 5.87 -5.72 0.17
C ASP A 71 6.10 -5.64 1.68
N LEU A 72 5.06 -5.39 2.46
CA LEU A 72 5.17 -5.31 3.91
C LEU A 72 5.68 -6.64 4.50
N LYS A 73 5.20 -7.78 3.99
CA LYS A 73 5.65 -9.11 4.44
C LYS A 73 7.08 -9.40 4.00
N MET A 74 7.39 -9.18 2.72
CA MET A 74 8.72 -9.42 2.12
C MET A 74 9.80 -8.59 2.82
N TRP A 75 9.48 -7.35 3.20
CA TRP A 75 10.38 -6.45 3.89
C TRP A 75 10.27 -6.51 5.43
N GLN A 76 9.70 -7.60 5.95
CA GLN A 76 9.65 -7.90 7.39
C GLN A 76 9.04 -6.75 8.23
N GLY A 77 8.04 -6.06 7.68
CA GLY A 77 7.35 -4.96 8.34
C GLY A 77 7.98 -3.58 8.17
N ASP A 78 9.01 -3.43 7.33
CA ASP A 78 9.62 -2.12 7.06
C ASP A 78 8.65 -1.17 6.33
N LEU A 79 8.15 -0.15 7.02
CA LEU A 79 7.13 0.77 6.50
C LEU A 79 7.62 1.64 5.34
N PHE A 80 8.92 1.71 5.09
CA PHE A 80 9.47 2.43 3.93
C PHE A 80 8.80 2.01 2.62
N VAL A 81 8.47 0.72 2.48
CA VAL A 81 7.89 0.15 1.25
C VAL A 81 6.44 0.51 1.02
N LEU A 82 5.75 0.99 2.07
CA LEU A 82 4.38 1.47 1.97
C LEU A 82 4.31 2.96 1.64
N ALA A 83 5.43 3.68 1.63
CA ALA A 83 5.43 5.09 1.31
C ALA A 83 5.00 5.33 -0.15
N PRO A 84 4.24 6.40 -0.44
CA PRO A 84 3.95 6.76 -1.81
C PRO A 84 5.27 7.07 -2.52
N GLN A 85 5.45 6.44 -3.67
CA GLN A 85 6.57 6.77 -4.54
C GLN A 85 6.43 8.24 -4.95
N PRO A 86 7.54 8.99 -5.04
CA PRO A 86 7.49 10.28 -5.71
C PRO A 86 6.87 10.07 -7.10
N PRO A 87 6.11 11.04 -7.63
CA PRO A 87 5.53 10.92 -8.96
C PRO A 87 6.67 10.55 -9.92
N GLN A 88 6.66 9.31 -10.41
CA GLN A 88 7.51 8.96 -11.53
C GLN A 88 7.01 9.83 -12.68
N ASN A 89 7.81 10.79 -13.10
CA ASN A 89 7.68 11.35 -14.43
C ASN A 89 7.63 10.14 -15.37
N ARG A 90 6.44 9.81 -15.88
CA ARG A 90 6.22 8.75 -16.85
C ARG A 90 6.81 9.20 -18.20
N TYR A 91 8.11 9.44 -18.24
CA TYR A 91 8.89 9.33 -19.44
C TYR A 91 9.45 7.90 -19.46
N CYS A 92 8.59 6.95 -19.81
CA CYS A 92 9.08 5.76 -20.49
C CYS A 92 9.33 6.18 -21.95
N PRO A 93 10.57 6.29 -22.43
CA PRO A 93 10.78 6.26 -23.86
C PRO A 93 10.44 4.85 -24.33
N LYS A 94 9.26 4.67 -24.94
CA LYS A 94 8.97 3.51 -25.78
C LYS A 94 9.72 3.64 -27.11
N GLN A 95 11.04 3.69 -27.06
CA GLN A 95 11.97 3.49 -28.18
C GLN A 95 13.22 2.93 -27.48
N CYS A 96 13.64 1.69 -27.67
CA CYS A 96 13.99 1.07 -28.94
C CYS A 96 13.88 -0.45 -28.86
N ALA A 97 13.31 -1.07 -29.89
CA ALA A 97 13.79 -2.32 -30.49
C ALA A 97 12.96 -2.59 -31.77
N ASN A 98 13.23 -1.79 -32.81
CA ASN A 98 13.02 -2.20 -34.19
C ASN A 98 14.28 -1.75 -34.95
N SER A 99 15.27 -2.62 -34.98
CA SER A 99 16.35 -2.69 -35.99
C SER A 99 17.01 -4.05 -35.83
#